data_AF-A0A0J8TH79-F1
#
_entry.id   AF-A0A0J8TH79-F1
#
_cell.length_a   1.000
_cell.length_b   1.000
_cell.length_c   1.000
_cell.angle_alpha   90.00
_cell.angle_beta   90.00
_cell.angle_gamma   90.00
#
_symmetry.space_group_name_H-M   'P 1'
#
loop_
_entity.id
_entity.type
_entity.pdbx_description
1 polymer ?
#
loop_
_entity_poly.entity_id
_entity_poly.type
_entity_poly.pdbx_seq_one_letter_code
_entity_poly.pdbx_strand_id
1 'polypeptide(L)'
;MAVLSLPGFTTLKTIIEWCVSQCTWRNAVFIYVLFNLKSAPFSWHVRLFFHLFRRIRWQPHVYPDPKLRSDSKTCLEPHLHPIFMPAGLTSRAPLWETDYNCHKSNSTYFSDLDIARTVLVTNLYTPGFRVLRKEMDTEVDEQGKPKYPRGRLAVML
;
A
#
# COMPACT_ATOMS: atom_id res chain seq x y z
N MET A 1 -21.73 10.93 59.85
CA MET A 1 -21.69 11.58 58.53
C MET A 1 -21.02 10.62 57.55
N ALA A 2 -21.76 9.65 57.01
CA ALA A 2 -21.23 8.73 56.01
C ALA A 2 -21.28 9.42 54.64
N VAL A 3 -20.11 9.84 54.14
CA VAL A 3 -20.00 10.37 52.78
C VAL A 3 -20.23 9.20 51.83
N LEU A 4 -21.40 9.17 51.19
CA LEU A 4 -21.74 8.27 50.10
C LEU A 4 -20.76 8.51 48.94
N SER A 5 -19.65 7.78 48.91
CA SER A 5 -18.75 7.77 47.75
C SER A 5 -19.45 7.01 46.62
N LEU A 6 -19.95 7.74 45.63
CA LEU A 6 -20.56 7.15 44.43
C LEU A 6 -19.52 6.25 43.72
N PRO A 7 -19.80 4.97 43.47
CA PRO A 7 -18.84 4.01 42.93
C PRO A 7 -18.32 4.37 41.52
N GLY A 8 -19.03 5.22 40.77
CA GLY A 8 -18.58 5.73 39.47
C GLY A 8 -17.46 6.78 39.56
N PHE A 9 -17.33 7.50 40.67
CA PHE A 9 -16.28 8.51 40.84
C PHE A 9 -14.93 7.88 41.21
N THR A 10 -14.93 6.77 41.93
CA THR A 10 -13.69 6.05 42.29
C THR A 10 -13.12 5.32 41.08
N THR A 11 -13.95 4.70 40.24
CA THR A 11 -13.51 4.07 38.99
C THR A 11 -13.00 5.08 37.97
N LEU A 12 -13.61 6.25 37.85
CA LEU A 12 -13.10 7.30 36.97
C LEU A 12 -11.73 7.81 37.45
N LYS A 13 -11.57 8.01 38.75
CA LYS A 13 -10.28 8.44 39.33
C LYS A 13 -9.17 7.40 39.11
N THR A 14 -9.44 6.12 39.32
CA THR A 14 -8.43 5.07 39.07
C THR A 14 -8.05 4.96 37.60
N ILE A 15 -9.00 5.15 36.68
CA ILE A 15 -8.71 5.22 35.24
C ILE A 15 -7.83 6.43 34.92
N ILE A 16 -8.14 7.60 35.49
CA ILE A 16 -7.34 8.82 35.28
C ILE A 16 -5.92 8.63 35.84
N GLU A 17 -5.78 8.12 37.06
CA GLU A 17 -4.49 7.84 37.69
C GLU A 17 -3.68 6.81 36.89
N TRP A 18 -4.34 5.78 36.37
CA TRP A 18 -3.72 4.83 35.47
C TRP A 18 -3.25 5.50 34.17
N CYS A 19 -4.08 6.31 33.51
CA CYS A 19 -3.71 7.07 32.31
C CYS A 19 -2.53 8.01 32.55
N VAL A 20 -2.52 8.71 33.69
CA VAL A 20 -1.42 9.60 34.09
C VAL A 20 -0.15 8.79 34.37
N SER A 21 -0.25 7.61 34.98
CA SER A 21 0.90 6.72 35.21
C SER A 21 1.55 6.26 33.89
N GLN A 22 0.77 6.15 32.81
CA GLN A 22 1.29 5.83 31.48
C GLN A 22 1.94 7.03 30.78
N CYS A 23 1.75 8.25 31.27
CA CYS A 23 2.34 9.47 30.71
C CYS A 23 3.80 9.66 31.17
N THR A 24 4.64 8.66 30.91
CA THR A 24 6.09 8.73 31.14
C THR A 24 6.82 9.22 29.90
N TRP A 25 7.98 9.86 30.08
CA TRP A 25 8.83 10.29 28.95
C TRP A 25 9.24 9.13 28.04
N ARG A 26 9.41 7.92 28.60
CA ARG A 26 9.72 6.70 27.84
C ARG A 26 8.58 6.35 26.88
N ASN A 27 7.35 6.38 27.37
CA ASN A 27 6.17 6.13 26.55
C ASN A 27 5.98 7.24 25.51
N ALA A 28 6.27 8.50 25.87
CA ALA A 28 6.22 9.62 24.92
C ALA A 28 7.24 9.44 23.77
N VAL A 29 8.49 9.07 24.07
CA VAL A 29 9.52 8.78 23.05
C VAL A 29 9.11 7.57 22.20
N PHE A 30 8.58 6.53 22.82
CA PHE A 30 8.11 5.35 22.09
C PHE A 30 6.99 5.68 21.12
N ILE A 31 5.96 6.41 21.57
CA ILE A 31 4.87 6.91 20.74
C ILE A 31 5.42 7.79 19.62
N TYR A 32 6.35 8.70 19.92
CA TYR A 32 7.00 9.56 18.93
C TYR A 32 7.69 8.76 17.82
N VAL A 33 8.43 7.70 18.17
CA VAL A 33 9.05 6.80 17.19
C VAL A 33 7.99 6.07 16.35
N LEU A 34 6.90 5.60 16.97
CA LEU A 34 5.81 4.94 16.24
C LEU A 34 5.12 5.87 15.23
N PHE A 35 4.90 7.13 15.58
CA PHE A 35 4.34 8.11 14.64
C PHE A 35 5.30 8.42 13.47
N ASN A 36 6.61 8.29 13.69
CA ASN A 36 7.63 8.54 12.68
C ASN A 36 8.19 7.27 12.02
N LEU A 37 7.54 6.11 12.21
CA LEU A 37 8.02 4.82 11.71
C LEU A 37 8.16 4.80 10.17
N LYS A 38 7.40 5.65 9.46
CA LYS A 38 7.53 5.86 8.02
C LYS A 38 8.95 6.31 7.62
N SER A 39 9.63 7.08 8.46
CA SER A 39 10.96 7.62 8.24
C SER A 39 12.07 6.77 8.86
N ALA A 40 11.73 5.63 9.47
CA ALA A 40 12.72 4.70 10.00
C ALA A 40 13.63 4.14 8.90
N PRO A 41 14.88 3.75 9.22
CA PRO A 41 15.73 3.04 8.27
C PRO A 41 15.01 1.80 7.74
N PHE A 42 15.21 1.48 6.46
CA PHE A 42 14.55 0.40 5.72
C PHE A 42 13.02 0.51 5.54
N SER A 43 12.32 1.44 6.21
CA SER A 43 10.88 1.64 6.02
C SER A 43 10.52 1.88 4.55
N TRP A 44 11.32 2.67 3.83
CA TRP A 44 11.14 2.88 2.39
C TRP A 44 11.17 1.56 1.60
N HIS A 45 12.15 0.69 1.84
CA HIS A 45 12.28 -0.59 1.16
C HIS A 45 11.06 -1.47 1.44
N VAL A 46 10.64 -1.58 2.71
CA VAL A 46 9.47 -2.36 3.10
C VAL A 46 8.22 -1.86 2.37
N ARG A 47 8.00 -0.55 2.31
CA ARG A 47 6.86 0.04 1.58
C ARG A 47 6.96 -0.25 0.08
N LEU A 48 8.12 -0.06 -0.52
CA LEU A 48 8.35 -0.32 -1.95
C LEU A 48 8.02 -1.77 -2.31
N PHE A 49 8.61 -2.72 -1.59
CA PHE A 49 8.40 -4.15 -1.82
C PHE A 49 6.96 -4.59 -1.51
N PHE A 50 6.34 -4.04 -0.47
CA PHE A 50 4.93 -4.29 -0.18
C PHE A 50 4.04 -3.91 -1.35
N HIS A 51 4.22 -2.71 -1.91
CA HIS A 51 3.44 -2.27 -3.07
C HIS A 51 3.77 -3.08 -4.33
N LEU A 52 5.04 -3.37 -4.59
CA LEU A 52 5.50 -4.20 -5.70
C LEU A 52 4.85 -5.58 -5.68
N PHE A 53 5.06 -6.35 -4.61
CA PHE A 53 4.59 -7.73 -4.51
C PHE A 53 3.08 -7.83 -4.45
N ARG A 54 2.41 -6.87 -3.78
CA ARG A 54 0.95 -6.85 -3.69
C ARG A 54 0.29 -6.65 -5.06
N ARG A 55 0.85 -5.79 -5.90
CA ARG A 55 0.33 -5.51 -7.25
C ARG A 55 0.70 -6.61 -8.25
N ILE A 56 1.89 -7.20 -8.13
CA ILE A 56 2.35 -8.28 -9.01
C ILE A 56 1.62 -9.60 -8.73
N ARG A 57 1.48 -10.02 -7.47
CA ARG A 57 1.10 -11.41 -7.13
C ARG A 57 -0.38 -11.63 -6.81
N TRP A 58 -1.11 -10.62 -6.34
CA TRP A 58 -2.32 -10.88 -5.54
C TRP A 58 -3.60 -10.17 -5.94
N GLN A 59 -3.61 -9.30 -6.94
CA GLN A 59 -4.85 -8.69 -7.41
C GLN A 59 -5.15 -9.15 -8.83
N PRO A 60 -6.29 -9.83 -9.08
CA PRO A 60 -6.90 -9.82 -10.40
C PRO A 60 -7.06 -8.35 -10.77
N HIS A 61 -6.43 -7.94 -11.87
CA HIS A 61 -6.52 -6.57 -12.36
C HIS A 61 -7.98 -6.10 -12.35
N VAL A 62 -8.22 -4.98 -11.66
CA VAL A 62 -9.55 -4.35 -11.50
C VAL A 62 -10.04 -3.73 -12.82
N TYR A 63 -9.24 -3.82 -13.89
CA TYR A 63 -9.70 -3.36 -15.18
C TYR A 63 -10.77 -4.32 -15.70
N PRO A 64 -11.96 -3.80 -16.03
CA PRO A 64 -13.00 -4.61 -16.63
C PRO A 64 -12.41 -5.24 -17.89
N ASP A 65 -12.65 -6.53 -18.06
CA ASP A 65 -12.37 -7.19 -19.33
C ASP A 65 -13.05 -6.33 -20.41
N PRO A 66 -12.33 -5.85 -21.44
CA PRO A 66 -12.93 -5.03 -22.49
C PRO A 66 -14.13 -5.75 -23.14
N LYS A 67 -14.21 -7.08 -23.07
CA LYS A 67 -15.36 -7.88 -23.53
C LYS A 67 -16.57 -7.83 -22.58
N LEU A 68 -16.37 -7.58 -21.28
CA LEU A 68 -17.43 -7.49 -20.27
C LEU A 68 -18.06 -6.07 -20.20
N ARG A 69 -17.45 -5.09 -20.90
CA ARG A 69 -17.84 -3.68 -20.89
C ARG A 69 -19.16 -3.38 -21.60
N SER A 70 -19.78 -4.38 -22.24
CA SER A 70 -21.08 -4.22 -22.91
C SER A 70 -22.28 -4.19 -21.94
N ASP A 71 -22.15 -4.69 -20.71
CA ASP A 71 -23.32 -4.95 -19.83
C ASP A 71 -23.34 -4.17 -18.50
N SER A 72 -22.19 -3.70 -17.99
CA SER A 72 -22.14 -3.11 -16.64
C SER A 72 -22.20 -1.58 -16.64
N LYS A 73 -23.36 -1.04 -16.22
CA LYS A 73 -23.64 0.39 -15.94
C LYS A 73 -22.85 1.00 -14.75
N THR A 74 -21.75 0.39 -14.30
CA THR A 74 -21.02 0.85 -13.11
C THR A 74 -19.77 1.65 -13.51
N CYS A 75 -20.00 2.96 -13.67
CA CYS A 75 -19.14 4.06 -13.25
C CYS A 75 -17.64 3.97 -13.58
N LEU A 76 -17.29 4.28 -14.83
CA LEU A 76 -16.02 4.92 -15.21
C LEU A 76 -16.23 5.46 -16.63
N GLU A 77 -15.77 6.67 -16.93
CA GLU A 77 -15.99 7.33 -18.22
C GLU A 77 -16.01 6.34 -19.40
N PRO A 78 -17.12 6.23 -20.14
CA PRO A 78 -17.32 5.18 -21.14
C PRO A 78 -16.30 5.23 -22.30
N HIS A 79 -15.47 6.26 -22.37
CA HIS A 79 -14.55 6.53 -23.47
C HIS A 79 -13.06 6.31 -23.13
N LEU A 80 -12.69 6.12 -21.86
CA LEU A 80 -11.27 6.01 -21.49
C LEU A 80 -10.80 4.55 -21.51
N HIS A 81 -9.76 4.29 -22.31
CA HIS A 81 -9.11 2.98 -22.34
C HIS A 81 -8.43 2.70 -20.98
N PRO A 82 -8.49 1.47 -20.43
CA PRO A 82 -7.87 1.09 -19.15
C PRO A 82 -6.44 1.60 -18.92
N ILE A 83 -5.65 1.71 -19.98
CA ILE A 83 -4.26 2.20 -19.94
C ILE A 83 -4.12 3.66 -19.53
N PHE A 84 -5.14 4.49 -19.80
CA PHE A 84 -5.13 5.93 -19.51
C PHE A 84 -5.78 6.27 -18.17
N MET A 85 -6.18 5.25 -17.39
CA MET A 85 -6.72 5.47 -16.06
C MET A 85 -5.63 6.00 -15.11
N PRO A 86 -5.87 7.11 -14.40
CA PRO A 86 -4.91 7.61 -13.41
C PRO A 86 -4.73 6.62 -12.25
N ALA A 87 -3.49 6.49 -11.78
CA ALA A 87 -3.16 5.75 -10.58
C ALA A 87 -2.77 6.72 -9.46
N GLY A 88 -3.57 6.77 -8.39
CA GLY A 88 -3.32 7.60 -7.22
C GLY A 88 -2.83 6.82 -6.01
N LEU A 89 -1.98 7.43 -5.20
CA LEU A 89 -1.58 6.93 -3.88
C LEU A 89 -1.66 8.08 -2.86
N THR A 90 -2.12 7.77 -1.65
CA THR A 90 -2.11 8.69 -0.53
C THR A 90 -1.01 8.29 0.46
N SER A 91 -0.26 9.27 0.94
CA SER A 91 0.81 9.09 1.92
C SER A 91 0.74 10.21 2.95
N ARG A 92 1.07 9.90 4.21
CA ARG A 92 1.10 10.88 5.30
C ARG A 92 2.50 11.51 5.40
N ALA A 93 2.58 12.76 5.83
CA ALA A 93 3.85 13.43 6.13
C ALA A 93 4.10 13.37 7.66
N PRO A 94 4.92 12.42 8.17
CA PRO A 94 5.31 12.38 9.57
C PRO A 94 6.23 13.56 9.88
N LEU A 95 6.39 13.87 11.17
CA LEU A 95 7.18 15.01 11.61
C LEU A 95 8.65 14.94 11.14
N TRP A 96 9.23 13.74 11.03
CA TRP A 96 10.59 13.53 10.51
C TRP A 96 10.75 13.80 9.02
N GLU A 97 9.66 13.91 8.25
CA GLU A 97 9.72 14.36 6.86
C GLU A 97 9.53 15.88 6.73
N THR A 98 9.19 16.56 7.82
CA THR A 98 8.94 17.99 7.86
C THR A 98 10.25 18.75 8.12
N ASP A 99 10.47 19.83 7.37
CA ASP A 99 11.63 20.71 7.52
C ASP A 99 11.40 21.80 8.59
N TYR A 100 12.37 22.70 8.72
CA TYR A 100 12.31 23.85 9.65
C TYR A 100 11.08 24.75 9.44
N ASN A 101 10.58 24.83 8.20
CA ASN A 101 9.46 25.70 7.85
C ASN A 101 8.09 25.03 8.12
N CYS A 102 8.08 23.90 8.83
CA CYS A 102 6.88 23.10 9.05
C CYS A 102 6.23 22.60 7.75
N HIS A 103 7.00 22.52 6.65
CA HIS A 103 6.56 21.95 5.38
C HIS A 103 7.24 20.61 5.12
N LYS A 104 6.64 19.77 4.30
CA LYS A 104 7.29 18.54 3.88
C LYS A 104 8.56 18.87 3.10
N SER A 105 9.69 18.30 3.51
CA SER A 105 10.99 18.54 2.86
C SER A 105 10.98 18.05 1.42
N ASN A 106 11.57 18.83 0.51
CA ASN A 106 11.58 18.58 -0.94
C ASN A 106 12.06 17.16 -1.31
N SER A 107 13.12 16.68 -0.66
CA SER A 107 13.70 15.37 -0.96
C SER A 107 12.76 14.21 -0.59
N THR A 108 11.91 14.38 0.42
CA THR A 108 11.03 13.31 0.91
C THR A 108 9.84 13.06 -0.01
N TYR A 109 9.54 13.98 -0.93
CA TYR A 109 8.58 13.74 -2.02
C TYR A 109 9.02 12.62 -2.94
N PHE A 110 10.33 12.49 -3.21
CA PHE A 110 10.85 11.44 -4.10
C PHE A 110 10.57 10.03 -3.54
N SER A 111 10.66 9.86 -2.23
CA SER A 111 10.36 8.58 -1.58
C SER A 111 8.91 8.12 -1.81
N ASP A 112 7.95 9.04 -1.76
CA ASP A 112 6.54 8.71 -2.03
C ASP A 112 6.26 8.61 -3.54
N LEU A 113 6.96 9.40 -4.36
CA LEU A 113 6.91 9.32 -5.82
C LEU A 113 7.42 7.97 -6.34
N ASP A 114 8.47 7.41 -5.75
CA ASP A 114 8.98 6.09 -6.11
C ASP A 114 7.93 5.00 -5.88
N ILE A 115 7.24 5.05 -4.73
CA ILE A 115 6.15 4.13 -4.43
C ILE A 115 5.00 4.30 -5.43
N ALA A 116 4.61 5.55 -5.74
CA ALA A 116 3.57 5.84 -6.72
C ALA A 116 3.94 5.32 -8.12
N ARG A 117 5.20 5.50 -8.53
CA ARG A 117 5.74 4.99 -9.80
C ARG A 117 5.69 3.46 -9.83
N THR A 118 6.11 2.78 -8.75
CA THR A 118 5.99 1.32 -8.65
C THR A 118 4.55 0.86 -8.81
N VAL A 119 3.59 1.54 -8.18
CA VAL A 119 2.16 1.21 -8.34
C VAL A 119 1.71 1.41 -9.78
N LEU A 120 2.06 2.52 -10.43
CA LEU A 120 1.69 2.79 -11.82
C LEU A 120 2.28 1.74 -12.77
N VAL A 121 3.59 1.50 -12.69
CA VAL A 121 4.31 0.55 -13.55
C VAL A 121 3.78 -0.87 -13.33
N THR A 122 3.62 -1.32 -12.09
CA THR A 122 3.08 -2.66 -11.83
C THR A 122 1.64 -2.81 -12.32
N ASN A 123 0.80 -1.78 -12.18
CA ASN A 123 -0.54 -1.78 -12.75
C ASN A 123 -0.52 -1.87 -14.28
N LEU A 124 0.44 -1.26 -14.95
CA LEU A 124 0.57 -1.26 -16.40
C LEU A 124 1.13 -2.57 -16.97
N TYR A 125 2.18 -3.13 -16.37
CA TYR A 125 2.92 -4.27 -16.93
C TYR A 125 2.35 -5.64 -16.52
N THR A 126 1.79 -5.77 -15.32
CA THR A 126 1.20 -7.04 -14.85
C THR A 126 0.14 -7.65 -15.79
N PRO A 127 -0.78 -6.90 -16.43
CA PRO A 127 -1.73 -7.49 -17.37
C PRO A 127 -1.04 -7.88 -18.67
N GLY A 128 -0.05 -7.11 -19.15
CA GLY A 128 0.78 -7.46 -20.31
C GLY A 128 1.52 -8.78 -20.10
N PHE A 129 2.15 -8.97 -18.94
CA PHE A 129 2.81 -10.23 -18.60
C PHE A 129 1.85 -11.41 -18.54
N ARG A 130 0.58 -11.21 -18.15
CA ARG A 130 -0.44 -12.27 -18.16
C ARG A 130 -0.82 -12.68 -19.58
N VAL A 131 -0.89 -11.74 -20.52
CA VAL A 131 -1.14 -12.04 -21.94
C VAL A 131 0.05 -12.79 -22.52
N LEU A 132 1.26 -12.25 -22.35
CA LEU A 132 2.49 -12.88 -22.82
C LEU A 132 2.65 -14.31 -22.29
N ARG A 133 2.31 -14.54 -21.01
CA ARG A 133 2.30 -15.88 -20.41
C ARG A 133 1.38 -16.86 -21.13
N LYS A 134 0.18 -16.43 -21.55
CA LYS A 134 -0.76 -17.31 -22.25
C LYS A 134 -0.21 -17.69 -23.63
N GLU A 135 0.39 -16.74 -24.34
CA GLU A 135 1.02 -16.99 -25.63
C GLU A 135 2.20 -17.96 -25.47
N MET A 136 3.09 -17.72 -24.51
CA MET A 136 4.23 -18.60 -24.21
C MET A 136 3.82 -20.00 -23.76
N ASP A 137 2.74 -20.13 -22.97
CA ASP A 137 2.22 -21.44 -22.54
C ASP A 137 1.70 -22.28 -23.73
N THR A 138 1.35 -21.62 -24.84
CA THR A 138 0.84 -22.24 -26.09
C THR A 138 1.97 -22.65 -27.04
N GLU A 139 3.15 -22.04 -26.95
CA GLU A 139 4.31 -22.41 -27.78
C GLU A 139 4.85 -23.80 -27.41
N VAL A 140 4.92 -24.67 -28.42
CA VAL A 140 5.42 -26.04 -28.34
C VAL A 140 6.62 -26.17 -29.27
N ASP A 141 7.65 -26.90 -28.83
CA ASP A 141 8.84 -27.19 -29.62
C ASP A 141 8.57 -28.26 -30.69
N GLU A 142 9.49 -28.45 -31.63
CA GLU A 142 9.37 -29.43 -32.73
C GLU A 142 9.16 -30.88 -32.23
N GLN A 143 9.59 -31.18 -31.00
CA GLN A 143 9.44 -32.49 -30.35
C GLN A 143 8.15 -32.59 -29.49
N GLY A 144 7.23 -31.63 -29.62
CA GLY A 144 5.94 -31.65 -28.90
C GLY A 144 6.03 -31.30 -27.41
N LYS A 145 7.16 -30.78 -26.94
CA LYS A 145 7.37 -30.36 -25.54
C LYS A 145 7.12 -28.85 -25.37
N PRO A 146 6.67 -28.39 -24.19
CA PRO A 146 6.52 -26.95 -23.95
C PRO A 146 7.87 -26.26 -24.11
N LYS A 147 7.91 -25.21 -24.93
CA LYS A 147 9.15 -24.49 -25.27
C LYS A 147 9.67 -23.65 -24.10
N TYR A 148 8.78 -23.13 -23.25
CA TYR A 148 9.12 -22.32 -22.10
C TYR A 148 8.69 -22.99 -20.77
N PRO A 149 9.38 -22.69 -19.66
CA PRO A 149 8.97 -23.19 -18.35
C PRO A 149 7.58 -22.67 -17.98
N ARG A 150 6.69 -23.56 -17.55
CA ARG A 150 5.34 -23.18 -17.12
C ARG A 150 5.36 -22.72 -15.68
N GLY A 151 4.74 -21.57 -15.40
CA GLY A 151 4.59 -21.10 -14.02
C GLY A 151 4.10 -19.66 -13.92
N ARG A 152 3.61 -19.27 -12.74
CA ARG A 152 3.09 -17.91 -12.51
C ARG A 152 4.19 -16.84 -12.55
N LEU A 153 5.44 -17.24 -12.36
CA LEU A 153 6.64 -16.40 -12.39
C LEU A 153 7.45 -16.53 -13.68
N ALA A 154 7.07 -17.42 -14.60
CA ALA A 154 7.87 -17.74 -15.79
C ALA A 154 8.09 -16.54 -16.73
N VAL A 155 7.20 -15.54 -16.66
CA VAL A 155 7.26 -14.32 -17.47
C VAL A 155 7.79 -13.12 -16.68
N MET A 156 8.03 -13.30 -15.37
CA MET A 156 8.49 -12.22 -14.48
C MET A 156 10.00 -12.25 -14.22
N LEU A 157 10.72 -13.23 -14.78
CA LEU A 157 12.17 -13.43 -14.64
C LEU A 157 12.85 -13.35 -16.01
#